data_AF-A0AA40B3J6-F1
#
_entry.id   AF-A0AA40B3J6-F1
#
_cell.length_a   1.000
_cell.length_b   1.000
_cell.length_c   1.000
_cell.angle_alpha   90.00
_cell.angle_beta   90.00
_cell.angle_gamma   90.00
#
_symmetry.space_group_name_H-M   'P 1'
#
loop_
_entity.id
_entity.type
_entity.pdbx_description
1 polymer ?
#
loop_
_entity_poly.entity_id
_entity_poly.type
_entity_poly.pdbx_seq_one_letter_code
_entity_poly.pdbx_strand_id
1 'polypeptide(L)'
;MAAAVAAEELQTLLMGPVGTNFYELQSKSSYMISVDAVPKFKLAHTFPLDTTTTIPQMAVAAKLEEADARRIIRQAITNGIFTEPTKETIGHSAQSRAIATVSFLRETLELFCENIWAAGPGLTKAIERWPGSQEPTQTGFNITMGTELPYWPELAKDPEMVGRFRDCMNFIASGHGLKMDFILDNYDWAAGASFLVQDLPEVIAEAPKDKNPRVEFQAHDFFTDDKYCCQILQNLIPALKPGTRIVLNEQALSAPNTERDEDDWRSLVEGTERQFRITQTISPQGSDLQIIEVT
;
A
#
# COMPACT_ATOMS: atom_id res chain seq x y z
N MET A 1 8.83 -16.92 5.65
CA MET A 1 8.55 -16.91 4.19
C MET A 1 8.78 -18.25 3.52
N ALA A 2 9.96 -18.89 3.62
CA ALA A 2 10.23 -20.16 2.91
C ALA A 2 9.17 -21.28 3.10
N ALA A 3 8.69 -21.48 4.32
CA ALA A 3 7.64 -22.49 4.58
C ALA A 3 6.29 -22.17 3.92
N ALA A 4 5.95 -20.88 3.80
CA ALA A 4 4.72 -20.46 3.11
C ALA A 4 4.82 -20.69 1.61
N VAL A 5 5.97 -20.34 1.01
CA VAL A 5 6.26 -20.61 -0.42
C VAL A 5 6.18 -22.11 -0.71
N ALA A 6 6.81 -22.94 0.11
CA ALA A 6 6.76 -24.39 -0.05
C ALA A 6 5.33 -24.97 0.05
N ALA A 7 4.47 -24.39 0.88
CA ALA A 7 3.07 -24.80 0.99
C ALA A 7 2.26 -24.43 -0.26
N GLU A 8 2.48 -23.24 -0.82
CA GLU A 8 1.85 -22.78 -2.06
C GLU A 8 2.30 -23.61 -3.28
N GLU A 9 3.60 -23.92 -3.37
CA GLU A 9 4.14 -24.80 -4.40
C GLU A 9 3.54 -26.20 -4.33
N LEU A 10 3.43 -26.77 -3.12
CA LEU A 10 2.81 -28.07 -2.91
C LEU A 10 1.33 -28.07 -3.34
N GLN A 11 0.57 -27.04 -2.99
CA GLN A 11 -0.83 -26.90 -3.40
C GLN A 11 -0.96 -26.86 -4.92
N THR A 12 -0.11 -26.07 -5.58
CA THR A 12 -0.07 -25.93 -7.04
C THR A 12 0.22 -27.27 -7.72
N LEU A 13 1.20 -28.03 -7.21
CA LEU A 13 1.56 -29.34 -7.74
C LEU A 13 0.44 -30.37 -7.58
N LEU A 14 -0.27 -30.37 -6.43
CA LEU A 14 -1.37 -31.29 -6.16
C LEU A 14 -2.60 -31.01 -7.05
N MET A 15 -2.88 -29.75 -7.35
CA MET A 15 -4.03 -29.36 -8.19
C MET A 15 -3.75 -29.51 -9.69
N GLY A 16 -2.47 -29.52 -10.08
CA GLY A 16 -2.05 -29.48 -11.48
C GLY A 16 -2.40 -28.15 -12.17
N PRO A 17 -1.96 -27.94 -13.43
CA PRO A 17 -2.06 -26.62 -14.08
C PRO A 17 -3.50 -26.17 -14.33
N VAL A 18 -4.39 -27.09 -14.75
CA VAL A 18 -5.80 -26.76 -14.99
C VAL A 18 -6.53 -26.52 -13.67
N GLY A 19 -6.35 -27.41 -12.69
CA GLY A 19 -6.97 -27.29 -11.37
C GLY A 19 -6.55 -26.01 -10.67
N THR A 20 -5.27 -25.65 -10.75
CA THR A 20 -4.74 -24.38 -10.19
C THR A 20 -5.44 -23.18 -10.81
N ASN A 21 -5.47 -23.02 -12.14
CA ASN A 21 -6.10 -21.85 -12.76
C ASN A 21 -7.58 -21.69 -12.38
N PHE A 22 -8.35 -22.78 -12.40
CA PHE A 22 -9.77 -22.73 -12.02
C PHE A 22 -9.98 -22.50 -10.52
N TYR A 23 -9.17 -23.14 -9.68
CA TYR A 23 -9.25 -23.01 -8.23
C TYR A 23 -8.86 -21.60 -7.80
N GLU A 24 -7.75 -21.07 -8.30
CA GLU A 24 -7.26 -19.72 -8.00
C GLU A 24 -8.30 -18.67 -8.43
N LEU A 25 -8.85 -18.79 -9.64
CA LEU A 25 -9.88 -17.88 -10.13
C LEU A 25 -11.11 -17.86 -9.20
N GLN A 26 -11.61 -19.03 -8.78
CA GLN A 26 -12.81 -19.11 -7.95
C GLN A 26 -12.55 -18.74 -6.49
N SER A 27 -11.47 -19.27 -5.91
CA SER A 27 -11.13 -19.10 -4.50
C SER A 27 -10.67 -17.68 -4.19
N LYS A 28 -9.74 -17.12 -4.98
CA LYS A 28 -9.25 -15.74 -4.75
C LYS A 28 -10.34 -14.70 -4.97
N SER A 29 -11.19 -14.86 -6.00
CA SER A 29 -12.32 -13.95 -6.22
C SER A 29 -13.30 -13.99 -5.05
N SER A 30 -13.61 -15.20 -4.56
CA SER A 30 -14.48 -15.39 -3.39
C SER A 30 -13.87 -14.84 -2.10
N TYR A 31 -12.55 -14.97 -1.94
CA TYR A 31 -11.80 -14.43 -0.83
C TYR A 31 -11.84 -12.91 -0.81
N MET A 32 -11.58 -12.25 -1.95
CA MET A 32 -11.60 -10.80 -2.06
C MET A 32 -12.96 -10.19 -1.69
N ILE A 33 -14.07 -10.85 -2.03
CA ILE A 33 -15.41 -10.42 -1.60
C ILE A 33 -15.53 -10.42 -0.06
N SER A 34 -14.97 -11.42 0.61
CA SER A 34 -15.00 -11.47 2.08
C SER A 34 -14.09 -10.42 2.71
N VAL A 35 -12.93 -10.18 2.11
CA VAL A 35 -11.96 -9.16 2.54
C VAL A 35 -12.51 -7.74 2.34
N ASP A 36 -13.37 -7.52 1.34
CA ASP A 36 -14.09 -6.25 1.15
C ASP A 36 -15.26 -6.11 2.16
N ALA A 37 -16.13 -7.11 2.21
CA ALA A 37 -17.38 -7.02 2.97
C ALA A 37 -17.17 -6.96 4.49
N VAL A 38 -16.20 -7.72 5.04
CA VAL A 38 -16.00 -7.80 6.49
C VAL A 38 -15.57 -6.45 7.10
N PRO A 39 -14.56 -5.74 6.55
CA PRO A 39 -14.22 -4.38 6.97
C PRO A 39 -15.32 -3.36 6.71
N LYS A 40 -15.91 -3.37 5.51
CA LYS A 40 -16.94 -2.39 5.06
C LYS A 40 -18.17 -2.40 5.95
N PHE A 41 -18.70 -3.58 6.27
CA PHE A 41 -19.85 -3.75 7.16
C PHE A 41 -19.46 -3.91 8.64
N LYS A 42 -18.18 -3.73 8.96
CA LYS A 42 -17.61 -3.84 10.32
C LYS A 42 -18.02 -5.13 11.03
N LEU A 43 -18.13 -6.24 10.29
CA LEU A 43 -18.66 -7.51 10.82
C LEU A 43 -17.84 -8.03 12.00
N ALA A 44 -16.51 -7.83 11.98
CA ALA A 44 -15.63 -8.21 13.08
C ALA A 44 -15.81 -7.37 14.37
N HIS A 45 -16.59 -6.28 14.32
CA HIS A 45 -16.86 -5.41 15.47
C HIS A 45 -18.28 -5.59 16.03
N THR A 46 -19.06 -6.53 15.47
CA THR A 46 -20.47 -6.72 15.85
C THR A 46 -20.65 -7.52 17.15
N PHE A 47 -19.60 -8.13 17.69
CA PHE A 47 -19.62 -8.88 18.94
C PHE A 47 -18.25 -8.85 19.65
N PRO A 48 -18.19 -9.07 20.98
CA PRO A 48 -16.93 -9.06 21.73
C PRO A 48 -15.97 -10.22 21.37
N LEU A 49 -14.67 -9.96 21.43
CA LEU A 49 -13.61 -10.84 20.93
C LEU A 49 -13.62 -12.28 21.48
N ASP A 50 -13.92 -12.44 22.77
CA ASP A 50 -13.86 -13.72 23.48
C ASP A 50 -15.25 -14.34 23.70
N THR A 51 -16.20 -13.93 22.87
CA THR A 51 -17.57 -14.43 22.87
C THR A 51 -17.93 -15.01 21.51
N THR A 52 -19.09 -15.67 21.46
CA THR A 52 -19.68 -16.14 20.22
C THR A 52 -20.99 -15.42 19.95
N THR A 53 -21.37 -15.35 18.68
CA THR A 53 -22.62 -14.72 18.23
C THR A 53 -23.34 -15.60 17.20
N THR A 54 -24.45 -15.12 16.66
CA THR A 54 -25.18 -15.76 15.55
C THR A 54 -25.26 -14.81 14.36
N ILE A 55 -25.43 -15.38 13.16
CA ILE A 55 -25.59 -14.58 11.93
C ILE A 55 -26.73 -13.55 12.04
N PRO A 56 -27.93 -13.86 12.58
CA PRO A 56 -28.99 -12.85 12.73
C PRO A 56 -28.60 -11.69 13.64
N GLN A 57 -27.87 -11.96 14.73
CA GLN A 57 -27.39 -10.90 15.62
C GLN A 57 -26.34 -10.01 14.94
N MET A 58 -25.42 -10.62 14.19
CA MET A 58 -24.45 -9.87 13.38
C MET A 58 -25.14 -9.02 12.31
N ALA A 59 -26.17 -9.56 11.65
CA ALA A 59 -26.95 -8.84 10.63
C ALA A 59 -27.60 -7.58 11.20
N VAL A 60 -28.27 -7.69 12.36
CA VAL A 60 -28.86 -6.53 13.06
C VAL A 60 -27.80 -5.50 13.43
N ALA A 61 -26.68 -5.94 14.02
CA ALA A 61 -25.59 -5.04 14.43
C ALA A 61 -24.92 -4.33 13.25
N ALA A 62 -24.77 -5.02 12.11
CA ALA A 62 -24.19 -4.50 10.88
C ALA A 62 -25.20 -3.75 9.99
N LYS A 63 -26.48 -3.71 10.37
CA LYS A 63 -27.59 -3.14 9.58
C LYS A 63 -27.71 -3.75 8.18
N LEU A 64 -27.57 -5.08 8.12
CA LEU A 64 -27.72 -5.88 6.90
C LEU A 64 -29.00 -6.71 6.96
N GLU A 65 -29.57 -6.97 5.78
CA GLU A 65 -30.57 -8.03 5.64
C GLU A 65 -29.95 -9.38 6.00
N GLU A 66 -30.69 -10.21 6.73
CA GLU A 66 -30.15 -11.47 7.25
C GLU A 66 -29.65 -12.38 6.11
N ALA A 67 -30.36 -12.42 4.98
CA ALA A 67 -29.98 -13.22 3.83
C ALA A 67 -28.60 -12.82 3.27
N ASP A 68 -28.31 -11.53 3.20
CA ASP A 68 -27.03 -11.02 2.70
C ASP A 68 -25.91 -11.25 3.72
N ALA A 69 -26.16 -10.93 4.99
CA ALA A 69 -25.23 -11.21 6.07
C ALA A 69 -24.88 -12.71 6.13
N ARG A 70 -25.87 -13.59 5.95
CA ARG A 70 -25.68 -15.04 5.92
C ARG A 70 -24.75 -15.47 4.80
N ARG A 71 -24.94 -14.96 3.58
CA ARG A 71 -24.07 -15.30 2.43
C ARG A 71 -22.64 -14.85 2.68
N ILE A 72 -22.45 -13.60 3.12
CA ILE A 72 -21.13 -13.01 3.38
C ILE A 72 -20.42 -13.76 4.51
N ILE A 73 -21.07 -13.93 5.66
CA ILE A 73 -20.46 -14.54 6.84
C ILE A 73 -20.13 -16.02 6.58
N ARG A 74 -21.00 -16.76 5.88
CA ARG A 74 -20.72 -18.16 5.52
C ARG A 74 -19.48 -18.28 4.62
N GLN A 75 -19.33 -17.39 3.64
CA GLN A 75 -18.14 -17.34 2.80
C GLN A 75 -16.88 -16.92 3.58
N ALA A 76 -17.02 -15.95 4.48
CA ALA A 76 -15.93 -15.52 5.35
C ALA A 76 -15.45 -16.65 6.29
N ILE A 77 -16.35 -17.53 6.75
CA ILE A 77 -15.98 -18.74 7.51
C ILE A 77 -15.18 -19.71 6.63
N THR A 78 -15.62 -19.99 5.39
CA THR A 78 -14.88 -20.90 4.49
C THR A 78 -13.50 -20.37 4.13
N ASN A 79 -13.33 -19.06 4.16
CA ASN A 79 -12.08 -18.35 3.93
C ASN A 79 -11.22 -18.18 5.20
N GLY A 80 -11.67 -18.69 6.36
CA GLY A 80 -10.93 -18.62 7.62
C GLY A 80 -10.96 -17.25 8.32
N ILE A 81 -11.73 -16.28 7.82
CA ILE A 81 -11.87 -14.96 8.46
C ILE A 81 -12.64 -15.07 9.77
N PHE A 82 -13.66 -15.93 9.84
CA PHE A 82 -14.38 -16.29 11.07
C PHE A 82 -14.30 -17.80 11.31
N THR A 83 -14.74 -18.24 12.49
CA THR A 83 -14.90 -19.66 12.82
C THR A 83 -16.36 -19.98 13.11
N GLU A 84 -16.74 -21.24 12.90
CA GLU A 84 -18.02 -21.79 13.34
C GLU A 84 -17.76 -22.98 14.29
N PRO A 85 -17.46 -22.73 15.58
CA PRO A 85 -17.12 -23.80 16.53
C PRO A 85 -18.25 -24.82 16.72
N THR A 86 -19.50 -24.36 16.64
CA THR A 86 -20.69 -25.22 16.59
C THR A 86 -21.67 -24.65 15.58
N LYS A 87 -22.54 -25.50 15.01
CA LYS A 87 -23.48 -25.10 13.95
C LYS A 87 -24.28 -23.84 14.34
N GLU A 88 -24.32 -22.87 13.43
CA GLU A 88 -24.94 -21.54 13.56
C GLU A 88 -24.32 -20.62 14.65
N THR A 89 -23.21 -21.02 15.27
CA THR A 89 -22.50 -20.22 16.27
C THR A 89 -21.20 -19.69 15.68
N ILE A 90 -21.04 -18.37 15.63
CA ILE A 90 -19.90 -17.68 15.00
C ILE A 90 -18.93 -17.23 16.07
N GLY A 91 -17.64 -17.48 15.86
CA GLY A 91 -16.54 -16.99 16.70
C GLY A 91 -15.46 -16.29 15.89
N HIS A 92 -14.61 -15.52 16.57
CA HIS A 92 -13.43 -14.93 15.93
C HIS A 92 -12.39 -15.99 15.55
N SER A 93 -11.76 -15.80 14.39
CA SER A 93 -10.47 -16.42 14.07
C SER A 93 -9.34 -15.44 14.42
N ALA A 94 -8.08 -15.85 14.22
CA ALA A 94 -6.95 -14.92 14.32
C ALA A 94 -7.10 -13.73 13.34
N GLN A 95 -7.69 -13.97 12.16
CA GLN A 95 -7.81 -12.97 11.11
C GLN A 95 -8.89 -11.93 11.40
N SER A 96 -10.12 -12.35 11.75
CA SER A 96 -11.16 -11.38 12.18
C SER A 96 -10.79 -10.67 13.49
N ARG A 97 -10.09 -11.33 14.42
CA ARG A 97 -9.57 -10.66 15.62
C ARG A 97 -8.57 -9.58 15.25
N ALA A 98 -7.65 -9.83 14.30
CA ALA A 98 -6.73 -8.82 13.81
C ALA A 98 -7.48 -7.63 13.19
N ILE A 99 -8.47 -7.89 12.32
CA ILE A 99 -9.32 -6.83 11.74
C ILE A 99 -10.02 -6.00 12.82
N ALA A 100 -10.38 -6.61 13.96
CA ALA A 100 -11.05 -5.93 15.06
C ALA A 100 -10.13 -5.18 16.04
N THR A 101 -8.81 -5.42 16.01
CA THR A 101 -7.92 -4.98 17.10
C THR A 101 -6.62 -4.34 16.66
N VAL A 102 -6.10 -4.69 15.47
CA VAL A 102 -4.89 -4.08 14.93
C VAL A 102 -5.28 -2.71 14.40
N SER A 103 -4.66 -1.67 14.96
CA SER A 103 -4.89 -0.28 14.55
C SER A 103 -4.78 -0.12 13.03
N PHE A 104 -5.77 0.54 12.44
CA PHE A 104 -5.84 0.89 11.02
C PHE A 104 -5.96 -0.27 10.02
N LEU A 105 -5.81 -1.54 10.44
CA LEU A 105 -5.90 -2.68 9.52
C LEU A 105 -7.24 -2.74 8.78
N ARG A 106 -8.36 -2.50 9.49
CA ARG A 106 -9.70 -2.49 8.90
C ARG A 106 -9.80 -1.41 7.82
N GLU A 107 -9.42 -0.18 8.17
CA GLU A 107 -9.47 0.99 7.29
C GLU A 107 -8.58 0.79 6.06
N THR A 108 -7.38 0.22 6.25
CA THR A 108 -6.48 -0.18 5.17
C THR A 108 -7.15 -1.18 4.23
N LEU A 109 -7.68 -2.29 4.74
CA LEU A 109 -8.33 -3.30 3.89
C LEU A 109 -9.50 -2.71 3.10
N GLU A 110 -10.32 -1.89 3.75
CA GLU A 110 -11.44 -1.19 3.12
C GLU A 110 -10.98 -0.28 1.98
N LEU A 111 -9.94 0.54 2.21
CA LEU A 111 -9.37 1.43 1.20
C LEU A 111 -8.77 0.66 0.01
N PHE A 112 -8.01 -0.41 0.28
CA PHE A 112 -7.43 -1.26 -0.77
C PHE A 112 -8.52 -1.91 -1.62
N CYS A 113 -9.61 -2.37 -1.02
CA CYS A 113 -10.73 -2.94 -1.75
C CYS A 113 -11.46 -1.89 -2.60
N GLU A 114 -11.80 -0.73 -2.02
CA GLU A 114 -12.58 0.32 -2.69
C GLU A 114 -11.82 1.02 -3.82
N ASN A 115 -10.50 1.21 -3.67
CA ASN A 115 -9.70 1.99 -4.62
C ASN A 115 -8.82 1.11 -5.52
N ILE A 116 -8.02 0.22 -4.92
CA ILE A 116 -6.96 -0.50 -5.64
C ILE A 116 -7.52 -1.74 -6.34
N TRP A 117 -8.22 -2.59 -5.59
CA TRP A 117 -8.83 -3.80 -6.14
C TRP A 117 -9.90 -3.45 -7.19
N ALA A 118 -10.72 -2.43 -6.92
CA ALA A 118 -11.70 -1.94 -7.89
C ALA A 118 -11.05 -1.45 -9.20
N ALA A 119 -9.90 -0.78 -9.12
CA ALA A 119 -9.16 -0.32 -10.30
C ALA A 119 -8.51 -1.45 -11.12
N GLY A 120 -8.20 -2.59 -10.50
CA GLY A 120 -7.51 -3.72 -11.11
C GLY A 120 -8.17 -4.22 -12.40
N PRO A 121 -9.48 -4.57 -12.41
CA PRO A 121 -10.20 -4.96 -13.63
C PRO A 121 -10.22 -3.90 -14.75
N GLY A 122 -9.97 -2.63 -14.42
CA GLY A 122 -9.84 -1.54 -15.40
C GLY A 122 -8.50 -1.52 -16.13
N LEU A 123 -7.47 -2.19 -15.61
CA LEU A 123 -6.10 -2.11 -16.14
C LEU A 123 -6.01 -2.61 -17.60
N THR A 124 -6.60 -3.76 -17.91
CA THR A 124 -6.55 -4.32 -19.27
C THR A 124 -7.20 -3.38 -20.29
N LYS A 125 -8.34 -2.77 -19.92
CA LYS A 125 -9.01 -1.76 -20.75
C LYS A 125 -8.20 -0.48 -20.89
N ALA A 126 -7.44 -0.10 -19.87
CA ALA A 126 -6.57 1.08 -19.92
C ALA A 126 -5.42 0.84 -20.89
N ILE A 127 -4.81 -0.34 -20.86
CA ILE A 127 -3.77 -0.75 -21.82
C ILE A 127 -4.31 -0.76 -23.25
N GLU A 128 -5.52 -1.27 -23.48
CA GLU A 128 -6.16 -1.26 -24.81
C GLU A 128 -6.44 0.15 -25.31
N ARG A 129 -6.90 1.05 -24.43
CA ARG A 129 -7.27 2.42 -24.77
C ARG A 129 -6.07 3.35 -24.92
N TRP A 130 -5.06 3.17 -24.07
CA TRP A 130 -3.86 4.00 -23.95
C TRP A 130 -2.59 3.14 -23.86
N PRO A 131 -2.16 2.51 -24.96
CA PRO A 131 -1.01 1.60 -24.95
C PRO A 131 0.27 2.32 -24.50
N GLY A 132 0.94 1.77 -23.47
CA GLY A 132 2.23 2.27 -22.98
C GLY A 132 2.17 3.65 -22.31
N SER A 133 0.97 4.13 -21.94
CA SER A 133 0.83 5.41 -21.29
C SER A 133 1.49 5.45 -19.91
N GLN A 134 2.08 6.61 -19.59
CA GLN A 134 2.61 6.95 -18.26
C GLN A 134 1.82 8.11 -17.65
N GLU A 135 0.69 8.49 -18.26
CA GLU A 135 -0.12 9.62 -17.81
C GLU A 135 -0.95 9.24 -16.59
N PRO A 136 -0.96 10.05 -15.51
CA PRO A 136 -1.69 9.74 -14.28
C PRO A 136 -3.22 9.77 -14.44
N THR A 137 -3.72 10.22 -15.59
CA THR A 137 -5.14 10.25 -15.98
C THR A 137 -5.54 9.09 -16.89
N GLN A 138 -4.61 8.20 -17.26
CA GLN A 138 -4.82 7.12 -18.23
C GLN A 138 -4.64 5.75 -17.57
N THR A 139 -5.29 5.54 -16.43
CA THR A 139 -5.10 4.35 -15.58
C THR A 139 -6.35 3.47 -15.50
N GLY A 140 -6.20 2.26 -14.93
CA GLY A 140 -7.35 1.39 -14.60
C GLY A 140 -8.32 2.02 -13.59
N PHE A 141 -7.82 2.90 -12.71
CA PHE A 141 -8.64 3.69 -11.79
C PHE A 141 -9.55 4.65 -12.56
N ASN A 142 -9.01 5.41 -13.53
CA ASN A 142 -9.79 6.33 -14.36
C ASN A 142 -10.92 5.62 -15.11
N ILE A 143 -10.65 4.43 -15.67
CA ILE A 143 -11.68 3.63 -16.35
C ILE A 143 -12.76 3.15 -15.40
N THR A 144 -12.38 2.67 -14.22
CA THR A 144 -13.33 2.07 -13.27
C THR A 144 -14.21 3.14 -12.63
N MET A 145 -13.60 4.25 -12.22
CA MET A 145 -14.30 5.36 -11.54
C MET A 145 -14.99 6.32 -12.52
N GLY A 146 -14.68 6.23 -13.82
CA GLY A 146 -15.22 7.14 -14.84
C GLY A 146 -14.76 8.59 -14.63
N THR A 147 -13.53 8.78 -14.16
CA THR A 147 -12.95 10.10 -13.89
C THR A 147 -11.83 10.46 -14.86
N GLU A 148 -11.72 11.74 -15.17
CA GLU A 148 -10.61 12.33 -15.94
C GLU A 148 -9.52 12.93 -15.04
N LEU A 149 -9.74 12.93 -13.72
CA LEU A 149 -8.75 13.42 -12.76
C LEU A 149 -7.71 12.35 -12.40
N PRO A 150 -6.48 12.76 -12.04
CA PRO A 150 -5.54 11.86 -11.38
C PRO A 150 -6.10 11.34 -10.05
N TYR A 151 -5.50 10.29 -9.51
CA TYR A 151 -5.95 9.63 -8.28
C TYR A 151 -6.13 10.60 -7.10
N TRP A 152 -5.12 11.43 -6.80
CA TRP A 152 -5.15 12.33 -5.65
C TRP A 152 -6.21 13.43 -5.73
N PRO A 153 -6.32 14.20 -6.84
CA PRO A 153 -7.41 15.18 -6.98
C PRO A 153 -8.80 14.55 -6.94
N GLU A 154 -8.96 13.30 -7.41
CA GLU A 154 -10.24 12.60 -7.29
C GLU A 154 -10.55 12.28 -5.83
N LEU A 155 -9.61 11.68 -5.09
CA LEU A 155 -9.79 11.37 -3.67
C LEU A 155 -10.04 12.62 -2.83
N ALA A 156 -9.38 13.74 -3.15
CA ALA A 156 -9.50 15.00 -2.42
C ALA A 156 -10.92 15.60 -2.47
N LYS A 157 -11.81 15.12 -3.35
CA LYS A 157 -13.23 15.50 -3.35
C LYS A 157 -13.97 14.99 -2.11
N ASP A 158 -13.45 13.96 -1.44
CA ASP A 158 -14.00 13.39 -0.21
C ASP A 158 -12.99 13.51 0.96
N PRO A 159 -13.17 14.48 1.86
CA PRO A 159 -12.27 14.67 3.01
C PRO A 159 -12.19 13.46 3.94
N GLU A 160 -13.24 12.63 4.02
CA GLU A 160 -13.21 11.41 4.84
C GLU A 160 -12.24 10.39 4.25
N MET A 161 -12.21 10.29 2.92
CA MET A 161 -11.30 9.41 2.18
C MET A 161 -9.83 9.80 2.37
N VAL A 162 -9.52 11.11 2.41
CA VAL A 162 -8.16 11.61 2.70
C VAL A 162 -7.70 11.15 4.09
N GLY A 163 -8.57 11.25 5.10
CA GLY A 163 -8.28 10.77 6.45
C GLY A 163 -8.02 9.26 6.49
N ARG A 164 -8.86 8.47 5.82
CA ARG A 164 -8.68 7.00 5.71
C ARG A 164 -7.39 6.63 5.00
N PHE A 165 -7.00 7.40 3.96
CA PHE A 165 -5.74 7.19 3.26
C PHE A 165 -4.54 7.42 4.17
N ARG A 166 -4.54 8.51 4.95
CA ARG A 166 -3.48 8.78 5.94
C ARG A 166 -3.35 7.63 6.94
N ASP A 167 -4.47 7.15 7.46
CA ASP A 167 -4.50 6.04 8.41
C ASP A 167 -3.95 4.74 7.76
N CYS A 168 -4.24 4.52 6.48
CA CYS A 168 -3.66 3.42 5.70
C CYS A 168 -2.13 3.56 5.56
N MET A 169 -1.61 4.76 5.25
CA MET A 169 -0.15 4.97 5.18
C MET A 169 0.53 4.71 6.52
N ASN A 170 -0.09 5.10 7.63
CA ASN A 170 0.41 4.80 8.97
C ASN A 170 0.49 3.28 9.21
N PHE A 171 -0.51 2.51 8.75
CA PHE A 171 -0.47 1.05 8.82
C PHE A 171 0.68 0.47 8.00
N ILE A 172 0.82 0.90 6.73
CA ILE A 172 1.88 0.41 5.82
C ILE A 172 3.26 0.72 6.41
N ALA A 173 3.49 1.94 6.88
CA ALA A 173 4.75 2.37 7.50
C ALA A 173 5.08 1.60 8.80
N SER A 174 4.08 1.00 9.46
CA SER A 174 4.29 0.14 10.63
C SER A 174 4.75 -1.28 10.27
N GLY A 175 4.71 -1.64 8.98
CA GLY A 175 5.17 -2.92 8.45
C GLY A 175 6.64 -3.18 8.75
N HIS A 176 6.99 -4.44 9.02
CA HIS A 176 8.33 -4.80 9.52
C HIS A 176 9.46 -4.36 8.59
N GLY A 177 9.29 -4.49 7.27
CA GLY A 177 10.31 -4.15 6.26
C GLY A 177 10.37 -2.66 5.89
N LEU A 178 9.43 -1.83 6.33
CA LEU A 178 9.37 -0.39 6.04
C LEU A 178 9.76 0.48 7.24
N LYS A 179 10.30 -0.14 8.29
CA LYS A 179 10.70 0.57 9.51
C LYS A 179 11.81 1.59 9.25
N MET A 180 11.65 2.76 9.85
CA MET A 180 12.62 3.87 9.75
C MET A 180 14.01 3.51 10.32
N ASP A 181 14.07 2.57 11.27
CA ASP A 181 15.33 2.11 11.87
C ASP A 181 16.32 1.64 10.79
N PHE A 182 15.86 1.07 9.68
CA PHE A 182 16.74 0.62 8.61
C PHE A 182 17.57 1.75 8.01
N ILE A 183 16.98 2.90 7.69
CA ILE A 183 17.74 4.02 7.13
C ILE A 183 18.56 4.76 8.19
N LEU A 184 18.06 4.82 9.43
CA LEU A 184 18.76 5.51 10.52
C LEU A 184 20.01 4.75 10.97
N ASP A 185 19.95 3.41 11.01
CA ASP A 185 21.04 2.57 11.50
C ASP A 185 22.07 2.21 10.42
N ASN A 186 21.70 2.30 9.13
CA ASN A 186 22.54 1.84 8.03
C ASN A 186 23.08 2.97 7.13
N TYR A 187 22.75 4.22 7.40
CA TYR A 187 23.31 5.37 6.68
C TYR A 187 24.07 6.31 7.63
N ASP A 188 25.22 6.81 7.18
CA ASP A 188 26.13 7.65 7.99
C ASP A 188 25.65 9.11 8.02
N TRP A 189 24.58 9.35 8.79
CA TRP A 189 24.02 10.69 8.99
C TRP A 189 24.98 11.57 9.80
N ALA A 190 25.21 12.79 9.35
CA ALA A 190 26.05 13.75 10.06
C ALA A 190 25.51 14.04 11.47
N ALA A 191 26.37 13.90 12.48
CA ALA A 191 26.01 14.19 13.86
C ALA A 191 25.55 15.65 14.01
N GLY A 192 24.34 15.82 14.55
CA GLY A 192 23.77 17.16 14.75
C GLY A 192 23.15 17.80 13.51
N ALA A 193 22.90 17.03 12.44
CA ALA A 193 22.20 17.52 11.25
C ALA A 193 20.90 18.27 11.59
N SER A 194 20.64 19.33 10.82
CA SER A 194 19.35 20.01 10.75
C SER A 194 18.64 19.58 9.48
N PHE A 195 17.32 19.47 9.55
CA PHE A 195 16.48 18.97 8.46
C PHE A 195 15.48 20.04 8.05
N LEU A 196 15.32 20.21 6.75
CA LEU A 196 14.24 20.99 6.16
C LEU A 196 13.30 20.01 5.46
N VAL A 197 12.08 19.89 5.96
CA VAL A 197 11.04 19.03 5.37
C VAL A 197 10.26 19.85 4.35
N GLN A 198 10.23 19.36 3.11
CA GLN A 198 9.52 19.96 1.99
C GLN A 198 8.37 19.07 1.55
N ASP A 199 7.18 19.66 1.42
CA ASP A 199 5.97 18.98 0.96
C ASP A 199 4.95 20.02 0.46
N LEU A 200 3.82 19.58 -0.09
CA LEU A 200 2.74 20.45 -0.54
C LEU A 200 2.24 21.37 0.59
N PRO A 201 1.75 22.59 0.28
CA PRO A 201 1.34 23.58 1.29
C PRO A 201 0.37 23.05 2.35
N GLU A 202 -0.59 22.23 1.94
CA GLU A 202 -1.58 21.59 2.81
C GLU A 202 -0.96 20.59 3.79
N VAL A 203 0.04 19.82 3.36
CA VAL A 203 0.75 18.86 4.23
C VAL A 203 1.60 19.61 5.25
N ILE A 204 2.32 20.64 4.81
CA ILE A 204 3.15 21.49 5.69
C ILE A 204 2.30 22.31 6.67
N ALA A 205 1.04 22.60 6.35
CA ALA A 205 0.12 23.27 7.27
C ALA A 205 -0.14 22.42 8.53
N GLU A 206 -0.25 21.10 8.38
CA GLU A 206 -0.52 20.14 9.46
C GLU A 206 0.75 19.62 10.18
N ALA A 207 1.93 20.00 9.71
CA ALA A 207 3.20 19.50 10.22
C ALA A 207 3.48 19.88 11.70
N PRO A 208 4.15 19.01 12.47
CA PRO A 208 4.40 19.18 13.90
C PRO A 208 5.58 20.13 14.19
N LYS A 209 5.44 21.41 13.82
CA LYS A 209 6.49 22.45 13.80
C LYS A 209 7.22 22.65 15.14
N ASP A 210 6.55 22.39 16.26
CA ASP A 210 7.11 22.67 17.60
C ASP A 210 7.83 21.48 18.24
N LYS A 211 7.98 20.34 17.54
CA LYS A 211 8.50 19.10 18.15
C LYS A 211 10.02 19.04 18.24
N ASN A 212 10.74 19.61 17.29
CA ASN A 212 12.20 19.53 17.25
C ASN A 212 12.78 20.79 16.60
N PRO A 213 13.57 21.62 17.31
CA PRO A 213 14.11 22.86 16.77
C PRO A 213 15.13 22.66 15.65
N ARG A 214 15.57 21.41 15.40
CA ARG A 214 16.44 21.05 14.27
C ARG A 214 15.66 20.65 13.01
N VAL A 215 14.33 20.70 13.06
CA VAL A 215 13.47 20.36 11.92
C VAL A 215 12.64 21.58 11.55
N GLU A 216 12.93 22.13 10.38
CA GLU A 216 12.16 23.20 9.76
C GLU A 216 11.24 22.63 8.68
N PHE A 217 10.20 23.37 8.32
CA PHE A 217 9.19 22.94 7.35
C PHE A 217 8.99 24.02 6.29
N GLN A 218 9.00 23.63 5.02
CA GLN A 218 8.81 24.54 3.89
C GLN A 218 7.81 23.96 2.90
N ALA A 219 6.78 24.74 2.57
CA ALA A 219 5.89 24.39 1.47
C ALA A 219 6.68 24.41 0.13
N HIS A 220 6.64 23.31 -0.60
CA HIS A 220 7.30 23.15 -1.89
C HIS A 220 6.53 22.16 -2.75
N ASP A 221 6.29 22.51 -4.01
CA ASP A 221 5.67 21.62 -4.99
C ASP A 221 6.75 21.14 -5.96
N PHE A 222 6.99 19.83 -5.96
CA PHE A 222 7.99 19.18 -6.79
C PHE A 222 7.48 18.87 -8.22
N PHE A 223 6.19 19.08 -8.50
CA PHE A 223 5.50 18.57 -9.70
C PHE A 223 5.14 19.64 -10.74
N THR A 224 5.84 20.77 -10.77
CA THR A 224 5.44 21.95 -11.54
C THR A 224 5.62 21.87 -13.07
N ASP A 225 6.04 20.74 -13.67
CA ASP A 225 5.89 20.39 -15.11
C ASP A 225 6.45 18.97 -15.43
N ASP A 226 5.96 18.32 -16.50
CA ASP A 226 6.02 16.86 -16.77
C ASP A 226 7.40 16.16 -16.91
N LYS A 227 7.39 14.85 -16.60
CA LYS A 227 8.47 13.84 -16.38
C LYS A 227 9.11 13.88 -14.98
N TYR A 228 8.32 13.43 -14.02
CA TYR A 228 8.46 13.64 -12.58
C TYR A 228 9.84 13.30 -11.98
N CYS A 229 10.41 12.10 -12.16
CA CYS A 229 11.63 11.75 -11.42
C CYS A 229 12.88 12.48 -11.92
N CYS A 230 13.09 12.51 -13.25
CA CYS A 230 14.25 13.19 -13.84
C CYS A 230 14.19 14.70 -13.60
N GLN A 231 12.99 15.29 -13.73
CA GLN A 231 12.81 16.73 -13.50
C GLN A 231 13.02 17.09 -12.03
N ILE A 232 12.57 16.26 -11.08
CA ILE A 232 12.87 16.46 -9.66
C ILE A 232 14.39 16.50 -9.44
N LEU A 233 15.12 15.51 -9.97
CA LEU A 233 16.58 15.49 -9.87
C LEU A 233 17.22 16.71 -10.53
N GLN A 234 16.75 17.13 -11.71
CA GLN A 234 17.22 18.33 -12.41
C GLN A 234 16.94 19.62 -11.63
N ASN A 235 15.78 19.73 -10.98
CA ASN A 235 15.40 20.88 -10.16
C ASN A 235 16.27 21.02 -8.91
N LEU A 236 16.89 19.94 -8.43
CA LEU A 236 17.85 20.00 -7.33
C LEU A 236 19.19 20.63 -7.76
N ILE A 237 19.58 20.50 -9.04
CA ILE A 237 20.92 20.88 -9.55
C ILE A 237 21.36 22.29 -9.15
N PRO A 238 20.54 23.35 -9.28
CA PRO A 238 20.95 24.70 -8.90
C PRO A 238 21.36 24.84 -7.43
N ALA A 239 20.88 23.94 -6.55
CA ALA A 239 21.19 23.92 -5.13
C ALA A 239 22.38 23.00 -4.78
N LEU A 240 22.80 22.11 -5.68
CA LEU A 240 23.88 21.15 -5.43
C LEU A 240 25.25 21.85 -5.46
N LYS A 241 25.92 21.89 -4.31
CA LYS A 241 27.31 22.35 -4.16
C LYS A 241 28.27 21.16 -4.19
N PRO A 242 29.56 21.35 -4.50
CA PRO A 242 30.55 20.29 -4.38
C PRO A 242 30.50 19.62 -3.00
N GLY A 243 30.39 18.30 -2.98
CA GLY A 243 30.23 17.50 -1.75
C GLY A 243 28.78 17.29 -1.28
N THR A 244 27.79 17.87 -1.97
CA THR A 244 26.37 17.54 -1.73
C THR A 244 26.09 16.11 -2.18
N ARG A 245 25.20 15.43 -1.46
CA ARG A 245 24.74 14.09 -1.77
C ARG A 245 23.22 14.08 -1.80
N ILE A 246 22.66 13.29 -2.69
CA ILE A 246 21.23 12.96 -2.71
C ILE A 246 21.12 11.53 -2.18
N VAL A 247 20.19 11.32 -1.25
CA VAL A 247 19.93 10.00 -0.64
C VAL A 247 18.49 9.64 -0.96
N LEU A 248 18.30 8.56 -1.72
CA LEU A 248 16.99 7.99 -2.01
C LEU A 248 16.77 6.77 -1.10
N ASN A 249 15.58 6.64 -0.53
CA ASN A 249 15.20 5.50 0.30
C ASN A 249 13.92 4.90 -0.26
N GLU A 250 14.08 3.94 -1.16
CA GLU A 250 12.98 3.49 -2.02
C GLU A 250 13.00 1.97 -2.17
N GLN A 251 11.84 1.40 -2.53
CA GLN A 251 11.77 -0.02 -2.88
C GLN A 251 12.70 -0.29 -4.07
N ALA A 252 13.56 -1.27 -3.87
CA ALA A 252 14.32 -1.87 -4.94
C ALA A 252 14.12 -3.37 -4.77
N LEU A 253 13.05 -3.83 -5.40
CA LEU A 253 12.70 -5.23 -5.43
C LEU A 253 13.82 -5.97 -6.16
N SER A 254 14.32 -7.05 -5.57
CA SER A 254 15.24 -7.95 -6.26
C SER A 254 14.50 -8.71 -7.36
N ALA A 255 15.13 -8.83 -8.54
CA ALA A 255 14.61 -9.64 -9.65
C ALA A 255 14.13 -11.04 -9.18
N PRO A 256 13.05 -11.59 -9.76
CA PRO A 256 12.45 -11.26 -11.06
C PRO A 256 11.16 -10.40 -11.03
N ASN A 257 10.78 -9.78 -9.92
CA ASN A 257 9.52 -9.01 -9.82
C ASN A 257 9.78 -7.56 -9.39
N THR A 258 10.20 -6.69 -10.31
CA THR A 258 10.67 -5.33 -9.99
C THR A 258 9.73 -4.22 -10.48
N GLU A 259 9.60 -3.14 -9.70
CA GLU A 259 9.12 -1.84 -10.20
C GLU A 259 10.30 -1.03 -10.80
N ARG A 260 11.46 -1.05 -10.14
CA ARG A 260 12.80 -0.68 -10.65
C ARG A 260 13.87 -1.51 -9.95
N ASP A 261 14.77 -2.13 -10.70
CA ASP A 261 15.98 -2.77 -10.14
C ASP A 261 17.18 -1.80 -10.05
N GLU A 262 18.36 -2.30 -9.66
CA GLU A 262 19.57 -1.47 -9.56
C GLU A 262 19.98 -0.87 -10.92
N ASP A 263 19.83 -1.62 -12.01
CA ASP A 263 20.17 -1.16 -13.36
C ASP A 263 19.16 -0.13 -13.86
N ASP A 264 17.87 -0.27 -13.51
CA ASP A 264 16.84 0.72 -13.76
C ASP A 264 17.12 2.03 -12.99
N TRP A 265 17.50 1.92 -11.72
CA TRP A 265 17.89 3.08 -10.91
C TRP A 265 19.13 3.78 -11.47
N ARG A 266 20.16 3.02 -11.87
CA ARG A 266 21.34 3.57 -12.55
C ARG A 266 20.96 4.26 -13.86
N SER A 267 20.14 3.61 -14.68
CA SER A 267 19.69 4.16 -15.96
C SER A 267 18.90 5.46 -15.77
N LEU A 268 18.03 5.51 -14.76
CA LEU A 268 17.26 6.72 -14.42
C LEU A 268 18.18 7.84 -13.92
N VAL A 269 18.98 7.58 -12.89
CA VAL A 269 19.80 8.61 -12.23
C VAL A 269 20.91 9.10 -13.15
N GLU A 270 21.73 8.19 -13.68
CA GLU A 270 22.89 8.55 -14.50
C GLU A 270 22.48 8.98 -15.92
N GLY A 271 21.30 8.55 -16.39
CA GLY A 271 20.70 9.01 -17.62
C GLY A 271 20.02 10.39 -17.52
N THR A 272 19.69 10.85 -16.31
CA THR A 272 19.05 12.16 -16.10
C THR A 272 20.00 13.30 -16.45
N GLU A 273 21.22 13.28 -15.89
CA GLU A 273 22.26 14.29 -16.17
C GLU A 273 23.65 13.70 -16.06
N ARG A 274 24.58 14.21 -16.87
CA ARG A 274 25.95 13.69 -16.95
C ARG A 274 26.72 13.74 -15.63
N GLN A 275 26.32 14.58 -14.69
CA GLN A 275 27.01 14.74 -13.41
C GLN A 275 26.56 13.73 -12.35
N PHE A 276 25.34 13.19 -12.44
CA PHE A 276 24.80 12.29 -11.42
C PHE A 276 25.42 10.90 -11.50
N ARG A 277 25.91 10.38 -10.37
CA ARG A 277 26.42 9.01 -10.25
C ARG A 277 25.86 8.34 -9.01
N ILE A 278 25.41 7.09 -9.15
CA ILE A 278 25.11 6.26 -7.97
C ILE A 278 26.44 5.79 -7.38
N THR A 279 26.79 6.31 -6.21
CA THR A 279 28.06 6.04 -5.53
C THR A 279 27.98 4.84 -4.60
N GLN A 280 26.80 4.59 -4.02
CA GLN A 280 26.58 3.50 -3.08
C GLN A 280 25.10 3.08 -3.07
N THR A 281 24.88 1.77 -2.95
CA THR A 281 23.56 1.18 -2.68
C THR A 281 23.68 0.31 -1.43
N ILE A 282 22.79 0.51 -0.45
CA ILE A 282 22.75 -0.23 0.81
C ILE A 282 21.43 -0.99 0.88
N SER A 283 21.49 -2.29 1.13
CA SER A 283 20.32 -3.16 1.33
C SER A 283 20.32 -3.71 2.77
N PRO A 284 19.75 -2.98 3.74
CA PRO A 284 19.70 -3.46 5.13
C PRO A 284 18.97 -4.80 5.23
N GLN A 285 19.51 -5.72 6.03
CA GLN A 285 18.91 -7.05 6.17
C GLN A 285 17.51 -6.96 6.77
N GLY A 286 16.49 -7.44 6.05
CA GLY A 286 15.09 -7.42 6.47
C GLY A 286 14.32 -6.16 6.09
N SER A 287 14.97 -5.19 5.45
CA SER A 287 14.32 -4.03 4.83
C SER A 287 13.71 -4.39 3.48
N ASP A 288 12.55 -3.81 3.18
CA ASP A 288 11.95 -3.82 1.83
C ASP A 288 12.43 -2.64 0.98
N LEU A 289 13.17 -1.70 1.59
CA LEU A 289 13.75 -0.51 0.95
C LEU A 289 15.27 -0.61 0.84
N GLN A 290 15.83 0.00 -0.22
CA GLN A 290 17.25 0.26 -0.38
C GLN A 290 17.56 1.73 -0.19
N ILE A 291 18.78 2.01 0.28
CA ILE A 291 19.32 3.35 0.42
C ILE A 291 20.30 3.57 -0.74
N ILE A 292 19.99 4.50 -1.63
CA ILE A 292 20.75 4.80 -2.84
C ILE A 292 21.37 6.19 -2.67
N GLU A 293 22.70 6.25 -2.63
CA GLU A 293 23.45 7.50 -2.58
C GLU A 293 23.83 7.94 -4.00
N VAL A 294 23.55 9.21 -4.30
CA VAL A 294 23.84 9.87 -5.57
C VAL A 294 24.68 11.12 -5.32
N THR A 295 25.69 11.34 -6.16
CA THR A 295 26.52 12.57 -6.18
C THR A 295 26.47 13.24 -7.54
#